data_AF-A0A345IME3-F1
#
_entry.id   AF-A0A345IME3-F1
#
_cell.length_a   1.000
_cell.length_b   1.000
_cell.length_c   1.000
_cell.angle_alpha   90.00
_cell.angle_beta   90.00
_cell.angle_gamma   90.00
#
_symmetry.space_group_name_H-M   'P 1'
#
loop_
_entity.id
_entity.type
_entity.pdbx_description
1 polymer ?
#
loop_
_entity_poly.entity_id
_entity_poly.type
_entity_poly.pdbx_seq_one_letter_code
_entity_poly.pdbx_strand_id
1 'polypeptide(L)'
;MSQLRYTLFGTMTIVKTRPALLTTAQRQQFTEFPDPDDQLLARHYTLSDDDLVLIGGRRRNSNRLGFAVQLCVLRHLDKVLDVAEAPPTAVLSFLGEQLGIDPDEYAKYASREPTRREHFLELCQRLGYRSLSLTLNRELRRWLIPLAIVTPQPFPWDGFKCL
;
A
#
# COMPACT_ATOMS: atom_id res chain seq x y z
N MET A 1 -13.86 22.10 11.52
CA MET A 1 -13.14 23.39 11.67
C MET A 1 -12.28 23.59 10.43
N SER A 2 -12.76 24.40 9.49
CA SER A 2 -12.11 24.68 8.20
C SER A 2 -10.86 25.52 8.39
N GLN A 3 -9.69 25.01 8.01
CA GLN A 3 -8.47 25.83 7.95
C GLN A 3 -8.41 26.58 6.62
N LEU A 4 -8.48 27.90 6.69
CA LEU A 4 -8.26 28.82 5.58
C LEU A 4 -6.76 29.07 5.42
N ARG A 5 -6.20 28.83 4.23
CA ARG A 5 -4.88 29.35 3.83
C ARG A 5 -5.09 30.27 2.63
N TYR A 6 -4.73 31.54 2.78
CA TYR A 6 -4.80 32.55 1.72
C TYR A 6 -3.55 32.49 0.82
N THR A 7 -3.74 32.60 -0.49
CA THR A 7 -2.69 32.95 -1.46
C THR A 7 -3.12 34.20 -2.23
N LEU A 8 -2.23 35.19 -2.30
CA LEU A 8 -2.42 36.46 -2.98
C LEU A 8 -2.45 36.23 -4.51
N PHE A 9 -3.49 36.75 -5.17
CA PHE A 9 -3.80 36.72 -6.61
C PHE A 9 -4.21 35.37 -7.23
N GLY A 10 -5.44 35.33 -7.76
CA GLY A 10 -5.96 34.27 -8.64
C GLY A 10 -7.08 33.44 -8.01
N THR A 11 -8.33 33.74 -8.40
CA THR A 11 -9.56 32.93 -8.25
C THR A 11 -9.63 31.94 -7.09
N MET A 12 -10.55 32.17 -6.13
CA MET A 12 -10.99 31.15 -5.17
C MET A 12 -11.56 29.94 -5.92
N THR A 13 -10.69 28.98 -6.23
CA THR A 13 -11.16 27.64 -6.59
C THR A 13 -11.58 27.00 -5.29
N ILE A 14 -12.87 27.03 -4.98
CA ILE A 14 -13.43 26.14 -3.97
C ILE A 14 -13.17 24.73 -4.51
N VAL A 15 -12.10 24.09 -4.04
CA VAL A 15 -11.95 22.64 -4.18
C VAL A 15 -13.10 22.08 -3.36
N LYS A 16 -14.21 21.77 -4.05
CA LYS A 16 -15.37 21.11 -3.45
C LYS A 16 -14.91 19.72 -3.03
N THR A 17 -14.41 19.60 -1.80
CA THR A 17 -14.06 18.31 -1.20
C THR A 17 -15.36 17.53 -1.13
N ARG A 18 -15.56 16.61 -2.09
CA ARG A 18 -16.65 15.65 -1.97
C ARG A 18 -16.44 14.92 -0.66
N PRO A 19 -17.48 14.75 0.18
CA PRO A 19 -17.35 13.92 1.37
C PRO A 19 -16.83 12.55 0.94
N ALA A 20 -15.87 12.02 1.70
CA ALA A 20 -15.28 10.73 1.39
C ALA A 20 -16.39 9.68 1.36
N LEU A 21 -16.51 8.96 0.24
CA LEU A 21 -17.55 7.93 0.07
C LEU A 21 -17.40 6.77 1.06
N LEU A 22 -16.17 6.51 1.50
CA LEU A 22 -15.83 5.50 2.50
C LEU A 22 -15.25 6.18 3.74
N THR A 23 -15.70 5.74 4.92
CA THR A 23 -15.05 6.08 6.19
C THR A 23 -13.65 5.48 6.25
N THR A 24 -12.81 5.95 7.18
CA THR A 24 -11.46 5.38 7.37
C THR A 24 -11.51 3.89 7.66
N ALA A 25 -12.42 3.46 8.56
CA ALA A 25 -12.62 2.05 8.88
C ALA A 25 -13.03 1.24 7.63
N GLN A 26 -13.92 1.80 6.80
CA GLN A 26 -14.33 1.12 5.57
C GLN A 26 -13.20 0.98 4.56
N ARG A 27 -12.30 1.97 4.48
CA ARG A 27 -11.11 1.86 3.62
C ARG A 27 -10.12 0.84 4.14
N GLN A 28 -9.93 0.78 5.45
CA GLN A 28 -9.02 -0.16 6.08
C GLN A 28 -9.43 -1.61 5.81
N GLN A 29 -10.71 -1.94 5.81
CA GLN A 29 -11.14 -3.30 5.46
C GLN A 29 -10.71 -3.78 4.07
N PHE A 30 -10.48 -2.88 3.12
CA PHE A 30 -9.97 -3.25 1.79
C PHE A 30 -8.45 -3.39 1.72
N THR A 31 -7.74 -2.88 2.73
CA THR A 31 -6.28 -2.74 2.70
C THR A 31 -5.60 -3.34 3.91
N GLU A 32 -6.33 -3.82 4.90
CA GLU A 32 -5.79 -4.44 6.11
C GLU A 32 -5.05 -5.72 5.77
N PHE A 33 -4.01 -6.02 6.55
CA PHE A 33 -3.35 -7.30 6.46
C PHE A 33 -4.31 -8.38 6.94
N PRO A 34 -4.62 -9.40 6.12
CA PRO A 34 -5.30 -10.57 6.64
C PRO A 34 -4.42 -11.26 7.68
N ASP A 35 -5.05 -12.00 8.60
CA ASP A 35 -4.32 -12.85 9.55
C ASP A 35 -3.43 -13.83 8.76
N PRO A 36 -2.10 -13.77 8.93
CA PRO A 36 -1.19 -14.57 8.13
C PRO A 36 -1.20 -16.03 8.61
N ASP A 37 -1.68 -16.92 7.73
CA ASP A 37 -1.46 -18.35 7.85
C ASP A 37 -0.36 -18.83 6.89
N ASP A 38 0.10 -20.07 7.06
CA ASP A 38 1.19 -20.64 6.25
C ASP A 38 0.84 -20.64 4.74
N GLN A 39 -0.43 -20.82 4.39
CA GLN A 39 -0.88 -20.85 3.00
C GLN A 39 -0.79 -19.46 2.36
N LEU A 40 -1.22 -18.43 3.08
CA LEU A 40 -1.16 -17.04 2.66
C LEU A 40 0.28 -16.56 2.55
N LEU A 41 1.12 -16.90 3.53
CA LEU A 41 2.57 -16.63 3.52
C LEU A 41 3.23 -17.28 2.30
N ALA A 42 3.03 -18.58 2.10
CA ALA A 42 3.60 -19.30 0.97
C ALA A 42 3.13 -18.73 -0.39
N ARG A 43 1.88 -18.27 -0.49
CA ARG A 43 1.31 -17.75 -1.73
C ARG A 43 1.81 -16.35 -2.08
N HIS A 44 1.93 -15.47 -1.09
CA HIS A 44 2.10 -14.03 -1.34
C HIS A 44 3.45 -13.47 -0.88
N TYR A 45 4.17 -14.19 -0.01
CA TYR A 45 5.41 -13.72 0.60
C TYR A 45 6.61 -14.62 0.28
N THR A 46 6.45 -15.62 -0.59
CA THR A 46 7.58 -16.39 -1.13
C THR A 46 8.33 -15.58 -2.19
N LEU A 47 9.64 -15.45 -2.02
CA LEU A 47 10.54 -14.74 -2.92
C LEU A 47 11.01 -15.67 -4.05
N SER A 48 10.88 -15.22 -5.29
CA SER A 48 11.48 -15.90 -6.45
C SER A 48 12.98 -15.61 -6.55
N ASP A 49 13.70 -16.39 -7.37
CA ASP A 49 15.12 -16.15 -7.62
C ASP A 49 15.40 -14.73 -8.14
N ASP A 50 14.54 -14.21 -9.02
CA ASP A 50 14.63 -12.83 -9.52
C ASP A 50 14.45 -11.80 -8.40
N ASP A 51 13.58 -12.09 -7.44
CA ASP A 51 13.37 -11.24 -6.27
C ASP A 51 14.62 -11.26 -5.37
N LEU A 52 15.20 -12.42 -5.14
CA LEU A 52 16.42 -12.58 -4.35
C LEU A 52 17.60 -11.82 -4.97
N VAL A 53 17.77 -11.90 -6.29
CA VAL A 53 18.80 -11.11 -7.01
C VAL A 53 18.56 -9.61 -6.85
N LEU A 54 17.31 -9.17 -7.02
CA LEU A 54 16.92 -7.76 -6.88
C LEU A 54 17.16 -7.24 -5.44
N ILE A 55 16.76 -8.02 -4.44
CA ILE A 55 16.92 -7.71 -3.03
C ILE A 55 18.41 -7.72 -2.64
N GLY A 56 19.18 -8.68 -3.16
CA GLY A 56 20.62 -8.82 -2.93
C GLY A 56 21.43 -7.58 -3.31
N GLY A 57 20.96 -6.78 -4.27
CA GLY A 57 21.57 -5.51 -4.67
C GLY A 57 21.58 -4.42 -3.57
N ARG A 58 20.83 -4.60 -2.47
CA ARG A 58 20.79 -3.63 -1.36
C ARG A 58 21.95 -3.88 -0.39
N ARG A 59 22.60 -2.81 0.07
CA ARG A 59 23.82 -2.89 0.89
C ARG A 59 23.61 -3.35 2.34
N ARG A 60 22.48 -3.02 2.96
CA ARG A 60 22.22 -3.28 4.40
C ARG A 60 21.10 -4.28 4.57
N ASN A 61 21.17 -5.12 5.60
CA ASN A 61 20.13 -6.09 5.94
C ASN A 61 18.76 -5.42 6.14
N SER A 62 18.71 -4.32 6.89
CA SER A 62 17.51 -3.48 7.00
C SER A 62 16.90 -3.09 5.64
N ASN A 63 17.73 -2.70 4.67
CA ASN A 63 17.27 -2.30 3.34
C ASN A 63 16.81 -3.50 2.51
N ARG A 64 17.45 -4.67 2.67
CA ARG A 64 17.05 -5.91 1.99
C ARG A 64 15.68 -6.37 2.47
N LEU A 65 15.52 -6.50 3.79
CA LEU A 65 14.25 -6.91 4.41
C LEU A 65 13.15 -5.88 4.12
N GLY A 66 13.44 -4.59 4.26
CA GLY A 66 12.50 -3.52 3.97
C GLY A 66 12.04 -3.46 2.50
N PHE A 67 12.95 -3.73 1.56
CA PHE A 67 12.62 -3.82 0.14
C PHE A 67 11.76 -5.05 -0.16
N ALA A 68 12.10 -6.21 0.44
CA ALA A 68 11.32 -7.44 0.29
C ALA A 68 9.88 -7.27 0.81
N VAL A 69 9.72 -6.63 1.97
CA VAL A 69 8.41 -6.29 2.53
C VAL A 69 7.60 -5.42 1.56
N GLN A 70 8.16 -4.33 1.04
CA GLN A 70 7.44 -3.47 0.10
C GLN A 70 7.05 -4.21 -1.18
N LEU A 71 7.94 -5.07 -1.70
CA LEU A 71 7.68 -5.88 -2.89
C LEU A 71 6.49 -6.82 -2.69
N CYS A 72 6.51 -7.62 -1.62
CA CYS A 72 5.45 -8.60 -1.37
C CYS A 72 4.12 -7.93 -1.01
N VAL A 73 4.16 -6.84 -0.23
CA VAL A 73 2.94 -6.09 0.11
C VAL A 73 2.31 -5.44 -1.11
N LEU A 74 3.11 -4.89 -2.04
CA LEU A 74 2.56 -4.37 -3.29
C LEU A 74 1.91 -5.47 -4.13
N ARG A 75 2.50 -6.66 -4.20
CA ARG A 75 1.92 -7.80 -4.94
C ARG A 75 0.65 -8.37 -4.30
N HIS A 76 0.57 -8.34 -2.96
CA HIS A 76 -0.54 -8.94 -2.22
C HIS A 76 -1.73 -7.99 -2.02
N LEU A 77 -1.45 -6.78 -1.56
CA LEU A 77 -2.46 -5.81 -1.13
C LEU A 77 -2.62 -4.63 -2.10
N ASP A 78 -1.78 -4.56 -3.15
CA ASP A 78 -1.78 -3.44 -4.12
C ASP A 78 -1.68 -2.06 -3.45
N LYS A 79 -1.03 -1.99 -2.29
CA LYS A 79 -0.92 -0.78 -1.47
C LYS A 79 0.51 -0.48 -1.06
N VAL A 80 0.73 0.76 -0.64
CA VAL A 80 1.97 1.15 0.06
C VAL A 80 1.75 1.12 1.56
N LEU A 81 2.78 0.72 2.29
CA LEU A 81 2.80 0.81 3.75
C LEU A 81 3.08 2.24 4.20
N ASP A 82 2.21 2.74 5.08
CA ASP A 82 2.45 3.99 5.81
C ASP A 82 3.69 3.85 6.72
N VAL A 83 4.27 4.97 7.14
CA VAL A 83 5.37 5.00 8.10
C VAL A 83 4.96 4.40 9.45
N ALA A 84 3.72 4.65 9.87
CA ALA A 84 3.16 4.11 11.11
C ALA A 84 2.66 2.67 10.97
N GLU A 85 2.63 2.12 9.76
CA GLU A 85 2.12 0.78 9.49
C GLU A 85 3.25 -0.25 9.41
N ALA A 86 3.15 -1.30 10.21
CA ALA A 86 4.07 -2.43 10.19
C ALA A 86 3.34 -3.70 9.71
N PRO A 87 3.99 -4.55 8.89
CA PRO A 87 3.46 -5.87 8.60
C PRO A 87 3.35 -6.72 9.87
N PRO A 88 2.47 -7.74 9.88
CA PRO A 88 2.45 -8.75 10.93
C PRO A 88 3.82 -9.39 11.16
N THR A 89 4.13 -9.75 12.41
CA THR A 89 5.43 -10.38 12.76
C THR A 89 5.69 -11.64 11.94
N ALA A 90 4.67 -12.46 11.69
CA ALA A 90 4.81 -13.67 10.87
C ALA A 90 5.31 -13.37 9.45
N VAL A 91 4.87 -12.26 8.83
CA VAL A 91 5.38 -11.82 7.52
C VAL A 91 6.85 -11.44 7.61
N LEU A 92 7.25 -10.70 8.66
CA LEU A 92 8.64 -10.30 8.86
C LEU A 92 9.55 -11.50 9.10
N SER A 93 9.12 -12.46 9.93
CA SER A 93 9.84 -13.71 10.19
C SER A 93 9.98 -14.54 8.91
N PHE A 94 8.89 -14.74 8.17
CA PHE A 94 8.89 -15.54 6.94
C PHE A 94 9.83 -14.96 5.85
N LEU A 95 9.86 -13.63 5.70
CA LEU A 95 10.79 -12.98 4.78
C LEU A 95 12.22 -12.95 5.32
N GLY A 96 12.38 -12.78 6.64
CA GLY A 96 13.67 -12.82 7.31
C GLY A 96 14.37 -14.16 7.13
N GLU A 97 13.64 -15.27 7.32
CA GLU A 97 14.14 -16.63 7.13
C GLU A 97 14.64 -16.88 5.70
N GLN A 98 13.87 -16.49 4.68
CA GLN A 98 14.28 -16.62 3.27
C GLN A 98 15.54 -15.81 2.93
N LEU A 99 15.76 -14.69 3.62
CA LEU A 99 16.90 -13.80 3.38
C LEU A 99 18.09 -14.05 4.32
N GLY A 100 17.93 -14.88 5.35
CA GLY A 100 18.91 -15.04 6.44
C GLY A 100 19.10 -13.75 7.26
N ILE A 101 18.03 -12.99 7.47
CA ILE A 101 18.04 -11.68 8.15
C ILE A 101 17.10 -11.71 9.35
N ASP A 102 17.56 -11.16 10.48
CA ASP A 102 16.75 -10.98 11.67
C ASP A 102 15.55 -10.05 11.39
N PRO A 103 14.29 -10.45 11.72
CA PRO A 103 13.11 -9.62 11.50
C PRO A 103 13.18 -8.24 12.17
N ASP A 104 13.93 -8.09 13.28
CA ASP A 104 14.09 -6.82 13.99
C ASP A 104 14.85 -5.76 13.18
N GLU A 105 15.59 -6.18 12.13
CA GLU A 105 16.22 -5.26 11.18
C GLU A 105 15.19 -4.37 10.45
N TYR A 106 13.92 -4.79 10.37
CA TYR A 106 12.86 -4.00 9.75
C TYR A 106 12.62 -2.67 10.47
N ALA A 107 12.75 -2.61 11.80
CA ALA A 107 12.56 -1.36 12.56
C ALA A 107 13.56 -0.26 12.12
N LYS A 108 14.80 -0.65 11.78
CA LYS A 108 15.84 0.26 11.26
C LYS A 108 15.50 0.78 9.87
N TYR A 109 14.76 0.01 9.09
CA TYR A 109 14.25 0.42 7.77
C TYR A 109 13.05 1.35 7.90
N ALA A 110 12.10 1.00 8.78
CA ALA A 110 10.85 1.74 8.96
C ALA A 110 11.07 3.21 9.32
N SER A 111 12.15 3.52 10.06
CA SER A 111 12.53 4.88 10.51
C SER A 111 13.11 5.81 9.42
N ARG A 112 13.37 5.35 8.19
CA ARG A 112 14.06 6.14 7.14
C ARG A 112 13.18 6.41 5.92
N GLU A 113 12.48 7.55 5.90
CA GLU A 113 11.57 7.92 4.80
C GLU A 113 12.20 8.02 3.40
N PRO A 114 13.36 8.67 3.17
CA PRO A 114 13.87 8.88 1.81
C PRO A 114 14.13 7.57 1.07
N THR A 115 14.83 6.63 1.73
CA THR A 115 15.14 5.31 1.17
C THR A 115 13.88 4.48 0.92
N ARG A 116 12.87 4.55 1.80
CA ARG A 116 11.58 3.87 1.62
C ARG A 116 10.84 4.36 0.37
N ARG A 117 10.88 5.66 0.11
CA ARG A 117 10.23 6.26 -1.07
C ARG A 117 10.97 5.90 -2.36
N GLU A 118 12.30 5.93 -2.35
CA GLU A 118 13.13 5.52 -3.49
C GLU A 118 12.86 4.06 -3.88
N HIS A 119 12.88 3.15 -2.90
CA HIS A 119 12.55 1.75 -3.11
C HIS A 119 11.14 1.56 -3.67
N PHE A 120 10.16 2.27 -3.11
CA PHE A 120 8.78 2.21 -3.58
C PHE A 120 8.65 2.64 -5.06
N LEU A 121 9.30 3.74 -5.45
CA LEU A 121 9.27 4.21 -6.84
C LEU A 121 9.94 3.21 -7.79
N GLU A 122 11.06 2.62 -7.37
CA GLU A 122 11.75 1.57 -8.12
C GLU A 122 10.84 0.35 -8.32
N LEU A 123 10.16 -0.09 -7.27
CA LEU A 123 9.20 -1.20 -7.31
C LEU A 123 8.01 -0.90 -8.22
N CYS A 124 7.43 0.30 -8.13
CA CYS A 124 6.35 0.73 -9.03
C CYS A 124 6.76 0.63 -10.50
N GLN A 125 7.97 1.11 -10.84
CA GLN A 125 8.47 1.04 -12.21
C GLN A 125 8.62 -0.41 -12.68
N ARG A 126 9.16 -1.28 -11.81
CA ARG A 126 9.43 -2.68 -12.15
C ARG A 126 8.17 -3.53 -12.27
N LEU A 127 7.17 -3.27 -11.43
CA LEU A 127 5.86 -3.93 -11.46
C LEU A 127 4.91 -3.31 -12.49
N GLY A 128 5.33 -2.26 -13.22
CA GLY A 128 4.55 -1.66 -14.29
C GLY A 128 3.44 -0.72 -13.82
N TYR A 129 3.46 -0.29 -12.56
CA TYR A 129 2.53 0.73 -12.06
C TYR A 129 2.75 2.04 -12.80
N ARG A 130 1.64 2.76 -13.02
CA ARG A 130 1.63 4.05 -13.69
C ARG A 130 0.95 5.07 -12.80
N SER A 131 1.43 6.31 -12.85
CA SER A 131 0.76 7.42 -12.17
C SER A 131 -0.65 7.62 -12.74
N LEU A 132 -1.62 7.79 -11.86
CA LEU A 132 -3.01 8.04 -12.23
C LEU A 132 -3.15 9.49 -12.74
N SER A 133 -2.91 9.69 -14.02
CA SER A 133 -3.04 11.00 -14.67
C SER A 133 -4.50 11.50 -14.66
N LEU A 134 -4.71 12.81 -14.83
CA LEU A 134 -6.06 13.37 -14.93
C LEU A 134 -6.86 12.77 -16.09
N THR A 135 -6.20 12.48 -17.21
CA THR A 135 -6.82 11.83 -18.38
C THR A 135 -7.24 10.41 -18.05
N LEU A 136 -6.32 9.60 -17.51
CA LEU A 136 -6.61 8.21 -17.11
C LEU A 136 -7.70 8.17 -16.02
N ASN A 137 -7.68 9.12 -15.07
CA ASN A 137 -8.72 9.22 -14.06
C ASN A 137 -10.11 9.47 -14.66
N ARG A 138 -10.21 10.33 -15.68
CA ARG A 138 -11.48 10.59 -16.38
C ARG A 138 -11.95 9.37 -17.16
N GLU A 139 -11.04 8.67 -17.85
CA GLU A 139 -11.35 7.44 -18.58
C GLU A 139 -11.84 6.34 -17.65
N LEU A 140 -11.11 6.07 -16.56
CA LEU A 140 -11.49 5.10 -15.54
C LEU A 140 -12.85 5.44 -14.91
N ARG A 141 -13.11 6.71 -14.58
CA ARG A 141 -14.42 7.12 -14.05
C ARG A 141 -15.54 6.89 -15.06
N ARG A 142 -15.33 7.20 -16.33
CA ARG A 142 -16.32 6.97 -17.40
C ARG A 142 -16.66 5.49 -17.52
N TRP A 143 -15.67 4.62 -17.35
CA TRP A 143 -15.86 3.17 -17.39
C TRP A 143 -16.50 2.60 -16.12
N LEU A 144 -16.11 3.07 -14.93
CA LEU A 144 -16.57 2.53 -13.64
C LEU A 144 -17.97 3.03 -13.21
N ILE A 145 -18.36 4.25 -13.56
CA ILE A 145 -19.64 4.83 -13.10
C ILE A 145 -20.86 3.96 -13.51
N PRO A 146 -20.98 3.51 -14.78
CA PRO A 146 -22.08 2.63 -15.16
C PRO A 146 -22.12 1.33 -14.35
N LEU A 147 -20.96 0.73 -14.08
CA LEU A 147 -20.86 -0.51 -13.29
C LEU A 147 -21.29 -0.29 -11.83
N ALA A 148 -20.95 0.85 -11.25
CA ALA A 148 -21.32 1.21 -9.89
C ALA A 148 -22.84 1.44 -9.73
N ILE A 149 -23.53 1.87 -10.80
CA ILE A 149 -24.99 2.10 -10.78
C ILE A 149 -25.75 0.77 -10.95
N VAL A 150 -25.24 -0.15 -11.76
CA VAL A 150 -25.88 -1.43 -12.10
C VAL A 150 -25.72 -2.49 -11.02
N THR A 151 -24.85 -2.25 -10.03
CA THR A 151 -24.58 -3.19 -8.93
C THR A 151 -25.38 -2.79 -7.68
N PRO A 152 -26.62 -3.30 -7.50
CA PRO A 152 -27.44 -2.98 -6.32
C PRO A 152 -27.01 -3.74 -5.07
N GLN A 153 -26.05 -4.68 -5.19
CA GLN A 153 -25.60 -5.44 -4.03
C GLN A 153 -24.87 -4.48 -3.07
N PRO A 154 -25.42 -4.21 -1.86
CA PRO A 154 -24.60 -3.63 -0.83
C PRO A 154 -23.41 -4.57 -0.65
N PHE A 155 -22.22 -4.00 -0.52
CA PHE A 155 -21.08 -4.77 -0.05
C PHE A 155 -21.50 -5.49 1.25
N PRO A 156 -21.14 -6.77 1.47
CA PRO A 156 -21.62 -7.54 2.61
C PRO A 156 -21.09 -6.94 3.92
N TRP A 157 -21.82 -5.97 4.47
CA TRP A 157 -21.56 -5.29 5.74
C TRP A 157 -22.46 -5.90 6.82
N ASP A 158 -22.35 -7.21 7.03
CA ASP A 158 -23.09 -7.89 8.09
C ASP A 158 -22.26 -7.90 9.37
N GLY A 159 -22.33 -6.80 10.14
CA GLY A 159 -22.30 -6.92 11.61
C GLY A 159 -21.09 -6.42 12.40
N PHE A 160 -20.67 -5.17 12.23
CA PHE A 160 -19.98 -4.46 13.33
C PHE A 160 -20.64 -3.11 13.62
N LYS A 161 -21.31 -3.01 14.77
CA LYS A 161 -21.58 -1.72 15.42
C LYS A 161 -20.28 -1.28 16.08
N CYS A 162 -19.59 -0.30 15.50
CA CYS A 162 -18.53 0.42 16.21
C CYS A 162 -19.19 1.45 17.16
N LEU A 163 -18.64 1.54 18.38
CA LEU A 163 -19.00 2.51 19.42
C LEU A 163 -18.84 3.97 18.95
#